data_AF-A0A3P7NWK0-F1
#
_entry.id   AF-A0A3P7NWK0-F1
#
_cell.length_a   1.000
_cell.length_b   1.000
_cell.length_c   1.000
_cell.angle_alpha   90.00
_cell.angle_beta   90.00
_cell.angle_gamma   90.00
#
_symmetry.space_group_name_H-M   'P 1'
#
loop_
_entity.id
_entity.type
_entity.pdbx_description
1 polymer ?
#
loop_
_entity_poly.entity_id
_entity_poly.type
_entity_poly.pdbx_seq_one_letter_code
_entity_poly.pdbx_strand_id
1 'polypeptide(L)'
;MFLNALTPKFYVALTGTSSFLSGLILIFEWWYFKKYGTSFIEQISLTHIYPLLGGADEENDCESVDSAAPYSNPQGLSPFFTIHGSLLDCKVSRNPYSLFRSAEYQKVMKEFGKDPLTYYDMNLSAQDHQTFFTCEADAGKPEYELMQTAWRERNSEERIRKAKEALAKNPECSTAMILLAEEDCSTIVETEKMFKQAYKISEASLRKSQQAHTHCPAQEAVYLRDIHAFIYIRRRLAMCARKLGKLKEAIKIMREVSMLAYCSSSSFEKHRMFT
;
A
#
# COMPACT_ATOMS: atom_id res chain seq x y z
N MET A 1 -48.15 -0.04 13.63
CA MET A 1 -49.25 -1.02 13.84
C MET A 1 -49.41 -1.90 12.57
N PHE A 2 -48.38 -2.66 12.19
CA PHE A 2 -48.38 -3.51 10.97
C PHE A 2 -47.72 -4.90 11.17
N LEU A 3 -47.17 -5.18 12.36
CA LEU A 3 -46.44 -6.43 12.66
C LEU A 3 -47.29 -7.52 13.33
N ASN A 4 -48.54 -7.21 13.70
CA ASN A 4 -49.42 -8.14 14.44
C ASN A 4 -50.37 -8.97 13.55
N ALA A 5 -50.16 -8.99 12.24
CA ALA A 5 -50.98 -9.76 11.29
C ALA A 5 -50.16 -10.69 10.38
N LEU A 6 -48.97 -11.11 10.80
CA LEU A 6 -48.16 -12.06 10.04
C LEU A 6 -48.42 -13.47 10.57
N THR A 7 -49.24 -14.23 9.84
CA THR A 7 -49.51 -15.63 10.15
C THR A 7 -48.20 -16.44 10.12
N PRO A 8 -48.04 -17.49 10.95
CA PRO A 8 -46.81 -18.31 11.00
C PRO A 8 -46.37 -18.84 9.62
N LYS A 9 -47.33 -19.08 8.72
CA LYS A 9 -47.08 -19.50 7.33
C LYS A 9 -46.35 -18.43 6.50
N PHE A 10 -46.58 -17.14 6.78
CA PHE A 10 -45.87 -16.05 6.11
C PHE A 10 -44.41 -15.97 6.55
N TYR A 11 -44.10 -16.17 7.84
CA TYR A 11 -42.71 -16.22 8.32
C TYR A 11 -41.94 -17.40 7.72
N VAL A 12 -42.58 -18.58 7.59
CA VAL A 12 -41.97 -19.74 6.93
C VAL A 12 -41.73 -19.46 5.45
N ALA A 13 -42.70 -18.85 4.75
CA ALA A 13 -42.52 -18.47 3.35
C ALA A 13 -41.43 -17.40 3.15
N LEU A 14 -41.37 -16.39 4.01
CA LEU A 14 -40.38 -15.30 3.96
C LEU A 14 -38.97 -15.77 4.30
N THR A 15 -38.84 -16.68 5.26
CA THR A 15 -37.55 -17.31 5.60
C THR A 15 -37.09 -18.24 4.47
N GLY A 16 -38.02 -18.95 3.84
CA GLY A 16 -37.74 -19.80 2.69
C GLY A 16 -37.27 -19.00 1.46
N THR A 17 -37.95 -17.90 1.12
CA THR A 17 -37.57 -17.07 -0.03
C THR A 17 -36.27 -16.30 0.20
N SER A 18 -36.04 -15.80 1.42
CA SER A 18 -34.77 -15.12 1.75
C SER A 18 -33.58 -16.07 1.76
N SER A 19 -33.71 -17.30 2.27
CA SER A 19 -32.65 -18.31 2.19
C SER A 19 -32.38 -18.74 0.75
N PHE A 20 -33.42 -18.89 -0.07
CA PHE A 20 -33.27 -19.23 -1.48
C PHE A 20 -32.52 -18.13 -2.25
N LEU A 21 -32.93 -16.87 -2.07
CA LEU A 21 -32.28 -15.74 -2.73
C LEU A 21 -30.84 -15.58 -2.27
N SER A 22 -30.56 -15.74 -0.96
CA SER A 22 -29.21 -15.67 -0.41
C SER A 22 -28.30 -16.78 -0.94
N GLY A 23 -28.82 -18.01 -1.07
CA GLY A 23 -28.08 -19.13 -1.66
C GLY A 23 -27.76 -18.91 -3.14
N LEU A 24 -28.70 -18.32 -3.89
CA LEU A 24 -28.52 -18.00 -5.31
C LEU A 24 -27.44 -16.93 -5.49
N ILE A 25 -27.46 -15.88 -4.66
CA ILE A 25 -26.42 -14.85 -4.63
C ILE A 25 -25.05 -15.45 -4.29
N LEU A 26 -24.96 -16.35 -3.31
CA LEU A 26 -23.71 -17.03 -2.95
C LEU A 26 -23.13 -17.86 -4.11
N ILE A 27 -23.97 -18.58 -4.85
CA ILE A 27 -23.52 -19.38 -6.01
C ILE A 27 -23.02 -18.46 -7.14
N PHE A 28 -23.74 -17.36 -7.41
CA PHE A 28 -23.33 -16.37 -8.40
C PHE A 28 -22.05 -15.66 -7.99
N GLU A 29 -21.90 -15.30 -6.73
CA GLU A 29 -20.69 -14.68 -6.20
C GLU A 29 -19.51 -15.64 -6.26
N TRP A 30 -19.69 -16.91 -5.89
CA TRP A 30 -18.64 -17.92 -6.02
C TRP A 30 -18.20 -18.11 -7.48
N TRP A 31 -19.15 -18.18 -8.41
CA TRP A 31 -18.85 -18.29 -9.84
C TRP A 31 -18.16 -17.04 -10.40
N TYR A 32 -18.65 -15.86 -10.03
CA TYR A 32 -18.10 -14.57 -10.44
C TYR A 32 -16.70 -14.37 -9.88
N PHE A 33 -16.49 -14.67 -8.60
CA PHE A 33 -15.17 -14.62 -7.95
C PHE A 33 -14.18 -15.57 -8.61
N LYS A 34 -14.61 -16.79 -8.96
CA LYS A 34 -13.74 -17.75 -9.68
C LYS A 34 -13.34 -17.25 -11.07
N LYS A 35 -14.17 -16.44 -11.72
CA LYS A 35 -13.95 -15.96 -13.10
C LYS A 35 -13.19 -14.63 -13.15
N TYR A 36 -13.45 -13.71 -12.21
CA TYR A 36 -12.93 -12.33 -12.24
C TYR A 36 -12.03 -11.99 -11.05
N GLY A 37 -12.00 -12.81 -10.00
CA GLY A 37 -11.16 -12.61 -8.82
C GLY A 37 -11.59 -11.45 -7.91
N THR A 38 -12.79 -10.90 -8.11
CA THR A 38 -13.36 -9.78 -7.35
C THR A 38 -14.75 -10.16 -6.81
N SER A 39 -15.10 -9.72 -5.60
CA SER A 39 -16.46 -9.90 -5.03
C SER A 39 -17.42 -8.87 -5.62
N PHE A 40 -18.62 -9.31 -5.99
CA PHE A 40 -19.67 -8.43 -6.51
C PHE A 40 -20.39 -7.68 -5.37
N ILE A 41 -20.57 -8.35 -4.22
CA ILE A 41 -21.20 -7.73 -3.04
C ILE A 41 -20.34 -6.60 -2.49
N GLU A 42 -19.02 -6.76 -2.50
CA GLU A 42 -18.07 -5.72 -2.06
C GLU A 42 -18.16 -4.44 -2.91
N GLN A 43 -18.34 -4.57 -4.23
CA GLN A 43 -18.50 -3.41 -5.11
C GLN A 43 -19.82 -2.65 -4.86
N ILE A 44 -20.91 -3.39 -4.62
CA ILE A 44 -22.22 -2.78 -4.35
C ILE A 44 -22.28 -2.19 -2.94
N SER A 45 -21.67 -2.84 -1.94
CA SER A 45 -21.65 -2.33 -0.56
C SER A 45 -20.86 -1.02 -0.46
N LEU A 46 -19.71 -0.92 -1.13
CA LEU A 46 -18.93 0.31 -1.21
C LEU A 46 -19.67 1.45 -1.92
N THR A 47 -20.53 1.14 -2.89
CA THR A 47 -21.22 2.17 -3.70
C THR A 47 -22.55 2.63 -3.09
N HIS A 48 -23.28 1.75 -2.39
CA HIS A 48 -24.65 2.03 -1.93
C HIS A 48 -24.85 2.05 -0.41
N ILE A 49 -23.99 1.38 0.38
CA ILE A 49 -24.14 1.34 1.85
C ILE A 49 -23.27 2.42 2.52
N TYR A 50 -22.18 2.81 1.86
CA TYR A 50 -21.28 3.89 2.30
C TYR A 50 -21.98 5.25 2.56
N PRO A 51 -22.93 5.72 1.72
CA PRO A 51 -23.64 6.98 1.96
C PRO A 51 -24.68 6.91 3.09
N LEU A 52 -25.10 5.72 3.52
CA LEU A 52 -26.16 5.52 4.52
C LEU A 52 -25.61 5.29 5.93
N LEU A 53 -24.34 4.87 6.05
CA LEU A 53 -23.68 4.64 7.35
C LEU A 53 -22.92 5.89 7.87
N GLY A 54 -22.76 6.92 7.04
CA GLY A 54 -22.30 8.24 7.45
C GLY A 54 -23.49 9.07 7.93
N GLY A 55 -23.73 9.05 9.23
CA GLY A 55 -24.82 9.76 9.88
C GLY A 55 -24.88 11.24 9.48
N ALA A 56 -26.11 11.69 9.25
CA ALA A 56 -26.47 13.09 9.11
C ALA A 56 -26.02 13.89 10.34
N ASP A 57 -25.25 14.95 10.11
CA ASP A 57 -25.33 16.16 10.91
C ASP A 57 -25.71 17.30 9.95
N GLU A 58 -26.85 17.92 10.26
CA GLU A 58 -27.44 19.05 9.55
C GLU A 58 -26.65 20.35 9.76
N GLU A 59 -26.69 21.18 8.72
CA GLU A 59 -26.60 22.64 8.67
C GLU A 59 -25.37 23.35 9.30
N ASN A 60 -24.47 23.80 8.41
CA ASN A 60 -24.16 25.22 8.35
C ASN A 60 -23.74 25.61 6.93
N ASP A 61 -24.61 26.35 6.25
CA ASP A 61 -24.31 27.05 5.01
C ASP A 61 -23.26 28.14 5.26
N CYS A 62 -22.15 28.09 4.52
CA CYS A 62 -21.61 29.29 3.88
C CYS A 62 -20.75 28.90 2.67
N GLU A 63 -21.18 29.35 1.50
CA GLU A 63 -20.44 29.29 0.25
C GLU A 63 -19.09 30.03 0.37
N SER A 64 -17.99 29.37 0.00
CA SER A 64 -17.01 29.98 -0.90
C SER A 64 -16.14 28.92 -1.56
N VAL A 65 -15.97 29.12 -2.86
CA VAL A 65 -15.22 28.32 -3.81
C VAL A 65 -13.73 28.34 -3.45
N ASP A 66 -13.12 27.18 -3.19
CA ASP A 66 -11.77 26.86 -3.67
C ASP A 66 -11.36 25.40 -3.39
N SER A 67 -10.71 24.81 -4.39
CA SER A 67 -10.24 23.43 -4.38
C SER A 67 -8.98 23.27 -3.52
N ALA A 68 -9.14 22.88 -2.26
CA ALA A 68 -8.07 22.29 -1.45
C ALA A 68 -8.68 21.57 -0.23
N ALA A 69 -8.82 20.25 -0.28
CA ALA A 69 -9.00 19.46 0.93
C ALA A 69 -7.61 19.04 1.46
N PRO A 70 -7.16 19.54 2.62
CA PRO A 70 -6.00 19.01 3.32
C PRO A 70 -6.39 17.69 3.97
N TYR A 71 -5.56 16.65 3.84
CA TYR A 71 -5.72 15.43 4.64
C TYR A 71 -5.53 15.79 6.10
N SER A 72 -6.64 15.89 6.82
CA SER A 72 -6.71 15.85 8.27
C SER A 72 -6.28 14.46 8.74
N ASN A 73 -5.40 14.42 9.74
CA ASN A 73 -5.06 13.21 10.50
C ASN A 73 -6.36 12.56 11.00
N PRO A 74 -6.64 11.28 10.66
CA PRO A 74 -7.76 10.58 11.26
C PRO A 74 -7.30 10.02 12.62
N GLN A 75 -7.34 10.86 13.66
CA GLN A 75 -7.43 10.35 15.02
C GLN A 75 -8.84 9.76 15.20
N GLY A 76 -8.99 8.45 14.99
CA GLY A 76 -10.24 7.74 15.29
C GLY A 76 -10.61 6.54 14.41
N LEU A 77 -9.90 6.26 13.31
CA LEU A 77 -10.15 5.04 12.53
C LEU A 77 -9.40 3.84 13.12
N SER A 78 -10.04 2.66 13.10
CA SER A 78 -9.40 1.41 13.55
C SER A 78 -8.16 1.11 12.70
N PRO A 79 -7.08 0.54 13.28
CA PRO A 79 -5.82 0.26 12.59
C PRO A 79 -6.01 -0.49 11.26
N PHE A 80 -7.02 -1.37 11.22
CA PHE A 80 -7.44 -2.16 10.06
C PHE A 80 -7.74 -1.32 8.81
N PHE A 81 -8.45 -0.19 8.94
CA PHE A 81 -8.78 0.66 7.78
C PHE A 81 -7.57 1.44 7.27
N THR A 82 -6.62 1.78 8.15
CA THR A 82 -5.36 2.43 7.78
C THR A 82 -4.45 1.49 6.99
N ILE A 83 -4.34 0.22 7.42
CA ILE A 83 -3.59 -0.80 6.65
C ILE A 83 -4.22 -1.02 5.28
N HIS A 84 -5.55 -1.15 5.22
CA HIS A 84 -6.26 -1.46 3.99
C HIS A 84 -6.18 -0.33 2.95
N GLY A 85 -6.40 0.92 3.38
CA GLY A 85 -6.24 2.11 2.53
C GLY A 85 -4.79 2.30 2.08
N SER A 86 -3.83 2.21 3.00
CA SER A 86 -2.39 2.44 2.72
C SER A 86 -1.77 1.39 1.79
N LEU A 87 -2.23 0.14 1.84
CA LEU A 87 -1.70 -0.98 1.04
C LEU A 87 -2.27 -1.00 -0.40
N LEU A 88 -3.53 -0.54 -0.56
CA LEU A 88 -4.13 -0.19 -1.85
C LEU A 88 -3.52 1.10 -2.43
N ASP A 89 -3.23 2.10 -1.59
CA ASP A 89 -2.65 3.41 -1.97
C ASP A 89 -1.13 3.42 -2.11
N CYS A 90 -0.43 2.31 -1.84
CA CYS A 90 0.98 2.14 -2.22
C CYS A 90 1.21 2.16 -3.75
N LYS A 91 0.25 2.67 -4.53
CA LYS A 91 0.37 2.96 -5.96
C LYS A 91 1.77 3.51 -6.22
N VAL A 92 2.59 2.73 -6.91
CA VAL A 92 4.01 3.05 -7.02
C VAL A 92 4.13 4.36 -7.75
N SER A 93 4.41 5.38 -6.95
CA SER A 93 4.60 6.76 -7.35
C SER A 93 3.32 7.44 -7.85
N ARG A 94 2.89 8.49 -7.14
CA ARG A 94 2.02 9.53 -7.71
C ARG A 94 2.70 10.30 -8.86
N ASN A 95 3.99 10.04 -9.10
CA ASN A 95 4.71 10.48 -10.29
C ASN A 95 4.13 9.83 -11.56
N PRO A 96 3.62 10.63 -12.52
CA PRO A 96 3.02 10.13 -13.76
C PRO A 96 3.98 9.29 -14.63
N TYR A 97 5.30 9.48 -14.48
CA TYR A 97 6.31 8.76 -15.26
C TYR A 97 6.93 7.57 -14.52
N SER A 98 6.74 7.48 -13.21
CA SER A 98 7.33 6.46 -12.32
C SER A 98 8.84 6.22 -12.58
N LEU A 99 9.60 7.27 -12.91
CA LEU A 99 11.02 7.13 -13.28
C LEU A 99 11.88 6.64 -12.10
N PHE A 100 13.00 6.00 -12.42
CA PHE A 100 14.08 5.80 -11.45
C PHE A 100 14.87 7.10 -11.27
N ARG A 101 14.99 7.58 -10.02
CA ARG A 101 15.54 8.92 -9.69
C ARG A 101 16.95 9.14 -10.23
N SER A 102 17.81 8.12 -10.19
CA SER A 102 19.14 8.23 -10.79
C SER A 102 19.18 7.73 -12.23
N ALA A 103 18.83 6.46 -12.46
CA ALA A 103 19.00 5.82 -13.77
C ALA A 103 18.23 6.47 -14.93
N GLU A 104 17.17 7.24 -14.65
CA GLU A 104 16.35 7.90 -15.67
C GLU A 104 16.26 9.41 -15.46
N TYR A 105 15.92 9.88 -14.25
CA TYR A 105 15.75 11.32 -14.00
C TYR A 105 17.06 12.10 -14.15
N GLN A 106 18.16 11.66 -13.52
CA GLN A 106 19.45 12.35 -13.68
C GLN A 106 19.95 12.32 -15.13
N LYS A 107 19.66 11.24 -15.86
CA LYS A 107 20.00 11.14 -17.28
C LYS A 107 19.24 12.17 -18.12
N VAL A 108 17.93 12.30 -17.92
CA VAL A 108 17.11 13.28 -18.64
C VAL A 108 17.54 14.71 -18.31
N MET A 109 17.83 15.00 -17.03
CA MET A 109 18.36 16.30 -16.63
C MET A 109 19.69 16.61 -17.34
N LYS A 110 20.61 15.64 -17.39
CA LYS A 110 21.92 15.79 -18.03
C LYS A 110 21.83 15.98 -19.55
N GLU A 111 20.89 15.29 -20.19
CA GLU A 111 20.76 15.28 -21.66
C GLU A 111 19.97 16.48 -22.18
N PHE A 112 18.92 16.90 -21.47
CA PHE A 112 18.00 17.94 -21.95
C PHE A 112 18.04 19.24 -21.14
N GLY A 113 18.75 19.27 -20.01
CA GLY A 113 18.82 20.43 -19.12
C GLY A 113 17.48 20.80 -18.48
N LYS A 114 16.51 19.87 -18.46
CA LYS A 114 15.17 20.06 -17.93
C LYS A 114 14.88 19.01 -16.88
N ASP A 115 14.27 19.43 -15.77
CA ASP A 115 13.78 18.52 -14.76
C ASP A 115 12.56 17.75 -15.29
N PRO A 116 12.61 16.40 -15.36
CA PRO A 116 11.49 15.61 -15.87
C PRO A 116 10.33 15.51 -14.88
N LEU A 117 10.50 16.01 -13.64
CA LEU A 117 9.46 16.04 -12.61
C LEU A 117 9.39 17.44 -12.02
N THR A 118 8.19 17.87 -11.64
CA THR A 118 8.04 19.10 -10.90
C THR A 118 8.52 18.91 -9.46
N TYR A 119 8.84 20.03 -8.80
CA TYR A 119 9.11 20.05 -7.37
C TYR A 119 7.99 19.39 -6.55
N TYR A 120 6.73 19.58 -6.96
CA TYR A 120 5.57 18.99 -6.32
C TYR A 120 5.58 17.45 -6.42
N ASP A 121 5.87 16.89 -7.60
CA ASP A 121 5.93 15.43 -7.82
C ASP A 121 7.04 14.76 -7.01
N MET A 122 8.20 15.43 -6.89
CA MET A 122 9.31 14.95 -6.06
C MET A 122 8.95 14.93 -4.58
N ASN A 123 8.27 15.97 -4.09
CA ASN A 123 7.85 16.06 -2.68
C ASN A 123 6.80 15.02 -2.32
N LEU A 124 5.82 14.77 -3.20
CA LEU A 124 4.84 13.70 -3.01
C LEU A 124 5.55 12.35 -2.82
N SER A 125 6.52 12.05 -3.67
CA SER A 125 7.28 10.80 -3.57
C SER A 125 8.09 10.72 -2.27
N ALA A 126 8.66 11.83 -1.79
CA ALA A 126 9.41 11.87 -0.54
C ALA A 126 8.50 11.73 0.70
N GLN A 127 7.29 12.28 0.66
CA GLN A 127 6.28 12.10 1.71
C GLN A 127 5.78 10.65 1.78
N ASP A 128 5.51 10.05 0.62
CA ASP A 128 5.14 8.63 0.51
C ASP A 128 6.25 7.76 1.10
N HIS A 129 7.52 8.02 0.76
CA HIS A 129 8.67 7.27 1.31
C HIS A 129 8.79 7.39 2.84
N GLN A 130 8.57 8.59 3.40
CA GLN A 130 8.56 8.76 4.85
C GLN A 130 7.42 7.98 5.50
N THR A 131 6.22 8.06 4.93
CA THR A 131 5.03 7.35 5.44
C THR A 131 5.21 5.84 5.39
N PHE A 132 5.78 5.30 4.31
CA PHE A 132 5.86 3.86 4.09
C PHE A 132 7.09 3.20 4.71
N PHE A 133 8.22 3.90 4.82
CA PHE A 133 9.51 3.31 5.19
C PHE A 133 10.03 3.75 6.55
N THR A 134 9.20 4.40 7.37
CA THR A 134 9.53 4.74 8.75
C THR A 134 8.40 4.34 9.67
N CYS A 135 8.70 4.03 10.93
CA CYS A 135 7.68 3.84 11.97
C CYS A 135 8.19 4.26 13.36
N GLU A 136 7.29 4.39 14.33
CA GLU A 136 7.64 4.84 15.69
C GLU A 136 8.57 3.87 16.42
N ALA A 137 8.48 2.57 16.10
CA ALA A 137 9.33 1.52 16.66
C ALA A 137 10.80 1.56 16.16
N ASP A 138 11.15 2.57 15.37
CA ASP A 138 12.50 2.83 14.89
C ASP A 138 13.34 3.69 15.82
N ALA A 139 12.71 4.35 16.80
CA ALA A 139 13.42 5.12 17.80
C ALA A 139 14.48 4.28 18.53
N GLY A 140 15.69 4.81 18.69
CA GLY A 140 16.80 4.14 19.37
C GLY A 140 17.57 3.14 18.49
N LYS A 141 17.21 2.99 17.21
CA LYS A 141 17.95 2.17 16.25
C LYS A 141 18.75 3.08 15.30
N PRO A 142 20.10 3.05 15.35
CA PRO A 142 20.93 4.03 14.67
C PRO A 142 20.77 4.03 13.14
N GLU A 143 20.55 2.86 12.53
CA GLU A 143 20.31 2.75 11.09
C GLU A 143 19.01 3.43 10.66
N TYR A 144 17.96 3.37 11.48
CA TYR A 144 16.68 3.93 11.12
C TYR A 144 16.60 5.42 11.45
N GLU A 145 17.29 5.90 12.48
CA GLU A 145 17.47 7.33 12.74
C GLU A 145 18.19 8.02 11.56
N LEU A 146 19.25 7.40 11.05
CA LEU A 146 19.92 7.86 9.83
C LEU A 146 18.95 7.88 8.64
N MET A 147 18.14 6.83 8.45
CA MET A 147 17.16 6.79 7.36
C MET A 147 16.05 7.82 7.50
N GLN A 148 15.55 8.11 8.70
CA GLN A 148 14.56 9.18 8.94
C GLN A 148 15.09 10.54 8.46
N THR A 149 16.37 10.83 8.73
CA THR A 149 17.00 12.05 8.22
C THR A 149 17.25 11.99 6.71
N ALA A 150 17.62 10.84 6.16
CA ALA A 150 17.85 10.65 4.73
C ALA A 150 16.57 10.88 3.90
N TRP A 151 15.40 10.40 4.35
CA TRP A 151 14.15 10.60 3.61
C TRP A 151 13.66 12.05 3.58
N ARG A 152 14.12 12.89 4.52
CA ARG A 152 13.82 14.33 4.60
C ARG A 152 14.86 15.20 3.90
N GLU A 153 16.03 14.63 3.62
CA GLU A 153 17.16 15.34 3.03
C GLU A 153 16.87 15.69 1.56
N ARG A 154 17.21 16.92 1.18
CA ARG A 154 16.96 17.46 -0.16
C ARG A 154 18.09 17.14 -1.12
N ASN A 155 19.33 17.15 -0.63
CA ASN A 155 20.50 16.87 -1.45
C ASN A 155 20.63 15.35 -1.68
N SER A 156 20.68 14.92 -2.94
CA SER A 156 20.76 13.50 -3.32
C SER A 156 22.07 12.84 -2.87
N GLU A 157 23.20 13.52 -2.96
CA GLU A 157 24.49 12.97 -2.51
C GLU A 157 24.48 12.73 -1.00
N GLU A 158 23.90 13.66 -0.23
CA GLU A 158 23.73 13.51 1.21
C GLU A 158 22.73 12.39 1.57
N ARG A 159 21.67 12.19 0.78
CA ARG A 159 20.76 11.04 0.95
C ARG A 159 21.50 9.72 0.77
N ILE A 160 22.28 9.60 -0.31
CA ILE A 160 23.08 8.42 -0.61
C ILE A 160 24.11 8.17 0.49
N ARG A 161 24.80 9.22 0.96
CA ARG A 161 25.79 9.13 2.04
C ARG A 161 25.17 8.58 3.31
N LYS A 162 24.03 9.13 3.74
CA LYS A 162 23.30 8.68 4.94
C LYS A 162 22.79 7.24 4.82
N ALA A 163 22.31 6.82 3.65
CA ALA A 163 21.89 5.44 3.42
C ALA A 163 23.06 4.45 3.45
N LYS A 164 24.23 4.81 2.90
CA LYS A 164 25.47 4.02 3.02
C LYS A 164 25.91 3.90 4.48
N GLU A 165 25.81 4.98 5.25
CA GLU A 165 26.11 4.98 6.69
C GLU A 165 25.14 4.08 7.47
N ALA A 166 23.84 4.11 7.14
CA ALA A 166 22.84 3.23 7.74
C ALA A 166 23.14 1.75 7.49
N LEU A 167 23.56 1.39 6.27
CA LEU A 167 23.96 0.01 5.94
C LEU A 167 25.25 -0.42 6.64
N ALA A 168 26.16 0.51 6.93
CA ALA A 168 27.34 0.22 7.74
C ALA A 168 26.99 -0.11 9.20
N LYS A 169 25.87 0.44 9.73
CA LYS A 169 25.34 0.08 11.05
C LYS A 169 24.57 -1.24 11.03
N ASN A 170 23.71 -1.42 10.02
CA ASN A 170 22.92 -2.63 9.85
C ASN A 170 22.83 -3.02 8.36
N PRO A 171 23.57 -4.05 7.92
CA PRO A 171 23.51 -4.54 6.54
C PRO A 171 22.13 -5.06 6.12
N GLU A 172 21.27 -5.42 7.08
CA GLU A 172 19.90 -5.89 6.84
C GLU A 172 18.87 -4.73 6.81
N CYS A 173 19.31 -3.47 6.70
CA CYS A 173 18.39 -2.33 6.60
C CYS A 173 17.73 -2.24 5.20
N SER A 174 16.53 -2.81 5.08
CA SER A 174 15.74 -2.83 3.84
C SER A 174 15.49 -1.43 3.26
N THR A 175 15.20 -0.44 4.12
CA THR A 175 14.83 0.91 3.70
C THR A 175 16.02 1.69 3.14
N ALA A 176 17.23 1.48 3.68
CA ALA A 176 18.47 2.04 3.15
C ALA A 176 18.79 1.50 1.74
N MET A 177 18.59 0.20 1.52
CA MET A 177 18.79 -0.36 0.16
C MET A 177 17.77 0.12 -0.85
N ILE A 178 16.51 0.39 -0.43
CA ILE A 178 15.53 1.01 -1.32
C ILE A 178 16.05 2.37 -1.79
N LEU A 179 16.56 3.21 -0.88
CA LEU A 179 17.10 4.52 -1.24
C LEU A 179 18.27 4.39 -2.23
N LEU A 180 19.23 3.50 -1.97
CA LEU A 180 20.36 3.29 -2.88
C LEU A 180 19.92 2.74 -4.25
N ALA A 181 18.94 1.83 -4.29
CA ALA A 181 18.40 1.34 -5.55
C ALA A 181 17.75 2.45 -6.39
N GLU A 182 17.13 3.43 -5.74
CA GLU A 182 16.52 4.60 -6.38
C GLU A 182 17.55 5.61 -6.88
N GLU A 183 18.59 5.89 -6.09
CA GLU A 183 19.42 7.10 -6.25
C GLU A 183 20.90 6.83 -6.55
N ASP A 184 21.44 5.63 -6.32
CA ASP A 184 22.86 5.31 -6.50
C ASP A 184 23.12 4.42 -7.73
N CYS A 185 22.11 4.18 -8.57
CA CYS A 185 22.20 3.37 -9.79
C CYS A 185 22.25 4.23 -11.05
N SER A 186 23.18 3.95 -11.97
CA SER A 186 23.28 4.68 -13.24
C SER A 186 22.46 4.03 -14.36
N THR A 187 22.14 2.74 -14.24
CA THR A 187 21.38 1.99 -15.27
C THR A 187 20.26 1.15 -14.67
N ILE A 188 19.25 0.82 -15.48
CA ILE A 188 18.15 -0.07 -15.07
C ILE A 188 18.66 -1.47 -14.66
N VAL A 189 19.77 -1.93 -15.24
CA VAL A 189 20.38 -3.23 -14.89
C VAL A 189 20.97 -3.19 -13.49
N GLU A 190 21.67 -2.11 -13.13
CA GLU A 190 22.20 -1.90 -11.78
C GLU A 190 21.07 -1.76 -10.76
N THR A 191 20.04 -1.00 -11.11
CA THR A 191 18.82 -0.86 -10.31
C THR A 191 18.15 -2.21 -10.08
N GLU A 192 17.98 -3.04 -11.11
CA GLU A 192 17.42 -4.40 -10.96
C GLU A 192 18.27 -5.25 -10.01
N LYS A 193 19.60 -5.20 -10.14
CA LYS A 193 20.53 -5.95 -9.29
C LYS A 193 20.42 -5.51 -7.83
N MET A 194 20.37 -4.21 -7.57
CA MET A 194 20.25 -3.68 -6.22
C MET A 194 18.89 -4.00 -5.60
N PHE A 195 17.78 -3.86 -6.35
CA PHE A 195 16.46 -4.27 -5.86
C PHE A 195 16.35 -5.78 -5.62
N LYS A 196 17.05 -6.63 -6.37
CA LYS A 196 17.12 -8.07 -6.08
C LYS A 196 17.83 -8.38 -4.77
N GLN A 197 18.85 -7.59 -4.40
CA GLN A 197 19.48 -7.70 -3.08
C GLN A 197 18.52 -7.21 -1.99
N ALA A 198 17.89 -6.05 -2.21
CA ALA A 198 16.88 -5.48 -1.31
C ALA A 198 15.74 -6.46 -1.03
N TYR A 199 15.27 -7.17 -2.06
CA TYR A 199 14.21 -8.16 -1.97
C TYR A 199 14.51 -9.29 -0.97
N LYS A 200 15.75 -9.80 -0.95
CA LYS A 200 16.11 -10.91 -0.05
C LYS A 200 16.02 -10.51 1.41
N ILE A 201 16.50 -9.31 1.72
CA ILE A 201 16.52 -8.76 3.08
C ILE A 201 15.13 -8.32 3.50
N SER A 202 14.34 -7.72 2.60
CA SER A 202 12.96 -7.34 2.91
C SER A 202 12.06 -8.54 3.10
N GLU A 203 12.24 -9.62 2.34
CA GLU A 203 11.52 -10.89 2.55
C GLU A 203 11.88 -11.51 3.90
N ALA A 204 13.16 -11.51 4.28
CA ALA A 204 13.59 -11.99 5.60
C ALA A 204 13.02 -11.13 6.73
N SER A 205 13.03 -9.80 6.58
CA SER A 205 12.47 -8.85 7.56
C SER A 205 10.97 -9.04 7.72
N LEU A 206 10.22 -9.11 6.61
CA LEU A 206 8.77 -9.34 6.60
C LEU A 206 8.41 -10.69 7.24
N ARG A 207 9.16 -11.76 6.95
CA ARG A 207 8.96 -13.07 7.57
C ARG A 207 9.16 -13.01 9.10
N LYS A 208 10.21 -12.30 9.57
CA LYS A 208 10.48 -12.09 11.00
C LYS A 208 9.35 -11.29 11.67
N SER A 209 8.92 -10.17 11.08
CA SER A 209 7.85 -9.33 11.65
C SER A 209 6.48 -10.00 11.61
N GLN A 210 6.18 -10.81 10.60
CA GLN A 210 4.95 -11.61 10.53
C GLN A 210 4.90 -12.70 11.62
N GLN A 211 6.02 -13.36 11.91
CA GLN A 211 6.10 -14.36 12.99
C GLN A 211 6.04 -13.72 14.38
N ALA A 212 6.57 -12.50 14.51
CA ALA A 212 6.56 -11.74 15.74
C ALA A 212 5.21 -11.04 16.01
N HIS A 213 4.14 -11.32 15.24
CA HIS A 213 2.86 -10.64 15.36
C HIS A 213 2.19 -10.94 16.72
N THR A 214 2.49 -10.12 17.73
CA THR A 214 1.70 -10.00 18.95
C THR A 214 0.83 -8.73 18.85
N HIS A 215 -0.24 -8.62 19.65
CA HIS A 215 -1.12 -7.44 19.72
C HIS A 215 -0.43 -6.20 20.35
N CYS A 216 0.84 -5.94 20.02
CA CYS A 216 1.60 -4.77 20.42
C CYS A 216 1.64 -3.75 19.26
N PRO A 217 1.20 -2.49 19.48
CA PRO A 217 1.20 -1.46 18.43
C PRO A 217 2.57 -1.22 17.77
N ALA A 218 3.66 -1.34 18.53
CA ALA A 218 5.01 -1.17 18.00
C ALA A 218 5.40 -2.27 17.00
N GLN A 219 4.97 -3.52 17.23
CA GLN A 219 5.26 -4.63 16.32
C GLN A 219 4.39 -4.58 15.05
N GLU A 220 3.15 -4.12 15.18
CA GLU A 220 2.28 -3.83 14.05
C GLU A 220 2.89 -2.75 13.14
N ALA A 221 3.42 -1.68 13.73
CA ALA A 221 4.10 -0.62 12.99
C ALA A 221 5.36 -1.11 12.23
N VAL A 222 6.13 -2.03 12.83
CA VAL A 222 7.27 -2.69 12.16
C VAL A 222 6.80 -3.56 10.99
N TYR A 223 5.77 -4.40 11.22
CA TYR A 223 5.20 -5.25 10.18
C TYR A 223 4.69 -4.41 8.99
N LEU A 224 4.00 -3.31 9.27
CA LEU A 224 3.49 -2.38 8.26
C LEU A 224 4.60 -1.79 7.39
N ARG A 225 5.67 -1.30 8.02
CA ARG A 225 6.81 -0.79 7.28
C ARG A 225 7.48 -1.88 6.44
N ASP A 226 7.64 -3.09 6.98
CA ASP A 226 8.29 -4.20 6.29
C ASP A 226 7.46 -4.70 5.09
N ILE A 227 6.13 -4.78 5.22
CA ILE A 227 5.25 -5.14 4.10
C ILE A 227 5.22 -4.05 3.03
N HIS A 228 5.23 -2.78 3.41
CA HIS A 228 5.32 -1.67 2.46
C HIS A 228 6.66 -1.69 1.70
N ALA A 229 7.78 -1.87 2.40
CA ALA A 229 9.09 -2.03 1.79
C ALA A 229 9.11 -3.21 0.80
N PHE A 230 8.57 -4.37 1.20
CA PHE A 230 8.48 -5.55 0.35
C PHE A 230 7.67 -5.30 -0.92
N ILE A 231 6.45 -4.75 -0.79
CA ILE A 231 5.57 -4.45 -1.92
C ILE A 231 6.22 -3.41 -2.86
N TYR A 232 6.86 -2.38 -2.30
CA TYR A 232 7.55 -1.38 -3.09
C TYR A 232 8.66 -1.99 -3.93
N ILE A 233 9.56 -2.76 -3.31
CA ILE A 233 10.67 -3.45 -3.99
C ILE A 233 10.13 -4.34 -5.12
N ARG A 234 9.09 -5.13 -4.85
CA ARG A 234 8.45 -6.00 -5.83
C ARG A 234 7.91 -5.22 -7.04
N ARG A 235 7.23 -4.10 -6.81
CA ARG A 235 6.73 -3.23 -7.89
C ARG A 235 7.88 -2.62 -8.70
N ARG A 236 8.96 -2.15 -8.05
CA ARG A 236 10.15 -1.64 -8.74
C ARG A 236 10.87 -2.71 -9.55
N LEU A 237 10.93 -3.95 -9.07
CA LEU A 237 11.45 -5.09 -9.84
C LEU A 237 10.61 -5.39 -11.09
N ALA A 238 9.28 -5.33 -10.99
CA ALA A 238 8.42 -5.48 -12.16
C ALA A 238 8.67 -4.38 -13.21
N MET A 239 8.90 -3.15 -12.75
CA MET A 239 9.23 -2.03 -13.62
C MET A 239 10.59 -2.20 -14.31
N CYS A 240 11.61 -2.66 -13.58
CA CYS A 240 12.91 -3.02 -14.15
C CYS A 240 12.74 -4.09 -15.23
N ALA A 241 12.05 -5.18 -14.92
CA ALA A 241 11.78 -6.27 -15.85
C ALA A 241 11.07 -5.76 -17.12
N ARG A 242 10.06 -4.90 -16.98
CA ARG A 242 9.36 -4.27 -18.11
C ARG A 242 10.30 -3.44 -18.98
N LYS A 243 11.10 -2.57 -18.37
CA LYS A 243 12.06 -1.70 -19.08
C LYS A 243 13.17 -2.48 -19.77
N LEU A 244 13.53 -3.66 -19.25
CA LEU A 244 14.49 -4.58 -19.87
C LEU A 244 13.87 -5.53 -20.91
N GLY A 245 12.58 -5.37 -21.25
CA GLY A 245 11.89 -6.21 -22.24
C GLY A 245 11.46 -7.59 -21.72
N LYS A 246 11.63 -7.88 -20.43
CA LYS A 246 11.26 -9.16 -19.79
C LYS A 246 9.78 -9.18 -19.41
N LEU A 247 8.89 -9.02 -20.39
CA LEU A 247 7.45 -8.80 -20.17
C LEU A 247 6.77 -9.91 -19.36
N LYS A 248 7.13 -11.18 -19.62
CA LYS A 248 6.56 -12.33 -18.89
C LYS A 248 6.87 -12.26 -17.39
N GLU A 249 8.11 -11.90 -17.03
CA GLU A 249 8.53 -11.74 -15.64
C GLU A 249 7.83 -10.53 -15.00
N ALA A 250 7.76 -9.40 -15.70
CA ALA A 250 7.08 -8.21 -15.21
C ALA A 250 5.60 -8.49 -14.87
N ILE A 251 4.88 -9.17 -15.76
CA ILE A 251 3.47 -9.54 -15.56
C ILE A 251 3.32 -10.50 -14.38
N LYS A 252 4.19 -11.51 -14.27
CA LYS A 252 4.18 -12.46 -13.15
C LYS A 252 4.34 -11.73 -11.83
N ILE A 253 5.34 -10.84 -11.72
CA ILE A 253 5.62 -10.09 -10.50
C ILE A 253 4.44 -9.19 -10.12
N MET A 254 3.85 -8.49 -11.08
CA MET A 254 2.70 -7.61 -10.84
C MET A 254 1.46 -8.37 -10.37
N ARG A 255 1.17 -9.53 -10.97
CA ARG A 255 0.03 -10.37 -10.54
C ARG A 255 0.20 -10.83 -9.10
N GLU A 256 1.39 -11.27 -8.74
CA GLU A 256 1.72 -11.67 -7.36
C GLU A 256 1.58 -10.48 -6.38
N VAL A 257 2.01 -9.27 -6.76
CA VAL A 257 1.83 -8.07 -5.93
C VAL A 257 0.36 -7.70 -5.78
N SER A 258 -0.42 -7.73 -6.87
CA SER A 258 -1.86 -7.48 -6.81
C SER A 258 -2.54 -8.48 -5.88
N MET A 259 -2.23 -9.78 -6.02
CA MET A 259 -2.78 -10.81 -5.13
C MET A 259 -2.40 -10.59 -3.67
N LEU A 260 -1.19 -10.13 -3.33
CA LEU A 260 -0.82 -9.81 -1.94
C LEU A 260 -1.60 -8.62 -1.38
N ALA A 261 -1.90 -7.63 -2.22
CA ALA A 261 -2.77 -6.53 -1.83
C ALA A 261 -4.20 -7.01 -1.54
N TYR A 262 -4.72 -7.96 -2.33
CA TYR A 262 -6.05 -8.56 -2.13
C TYR A 262 -6.13 -9.65 -1.04
N CYS A 263 -5.06 -10.41 -0.81
CA CYS A 263 -5.03 -11.48 0.20
C CYS A 263 -4.90 -10.93 1.62
N SER A 264 -4.23 -9.79 1.79
CA SER A 264 -4.21 -9.08 3.08
C SER A 264 -5.61 -8.60 3.49
N SER A 265 -6.47 -8.30 2.52
CA SER A 265 -7.89 -8.01 2.72
C SER A 265 -8.70 -9.21 3.23
N SER A 266 -8.43 -10.40 2.66
CA SER A 266 -9.27 -11.59 2.86
C SER A 266 -8.81 -12.56 3.97
N SER A 267 -7.53 -12.53 4.36
CA SER A 267 -7.03 -13.37 5.47
C SER A 267 -7.49 -12.86 6.84
N PHE A 268 -7.73 -11.55 6.99
CA PHE A 268 -8.21 -10.95 8.24
C PHE A 268 -9.72 -11.10 8.46
N GLU A 269 -10.53 -11.16 7.41
CA GLU A 269 -11.97 -11.49 7.52
C GLU A 269 -12.21 -12.91 8.04
N LYS A 270 -11.32 -13.85 7.72
CA LYS A 270 -11.39 -15.21 8.27
C LYS A 270 -11.13 -15.26 9.77
N HIS A 271 -10.33 -14.36 10.33
CA HIS A 271 -10.12 -14.33 11.79
C HIS A 271 -11.29 -13.69 12.54
N ARG A 272 -12.06 -12.81 11.89
CA ARG A 272 -13.23 -12.15 12.50
C ARG A 272 -14.52 -12.96 12.43
N MET A 273 -14.58 -14.02 11.61
CA MET A 273 -15.70 -14.97 11.58
C MET A 273 -15.61 -16.06 12.65
N PHE A 274 -14.50 -16.16 13.39
CA PHE A 274 -14.27 -17.21 14.40
C PHE A 274 -13.99 -16.69 15.82
N THR A 275 -14.29 -15.42 16.09
CA THR A 275 -14.36 -14.83 17.45
C THR A 275 -15.71 -14.17 17.64
#